data_AF-A0A2G8S4R1-F1
#
_entry.id   AF-A0A2G8S4R1-F1
#
_cell.length_a   1.000
_cell.length_b   1.000
_cell.length_c   1.000
_cell.angle_alpha   90.00
_cell.angle_beta   90.00
_cell.angle_gamma   90.00
#
_symmetry.space_group_name_H-M   'P 1'
#
loop_
_entity.id
_entity.type
_entity.pdbx_description
1 polymer ?
#
loop_
_entity_poly.entity_id
_entity_poly.type
_entity_poly.pdbx_seq_one_letter_code
_entity_poly.pdbx_strand_id
1 'polypeptide(L)'
;MSVVSKLPFIPFTKSNYADLQQSVYHSDRDSYRGELRHGLNGRLTETTGIADIQVPYSKEKYARTVVWCLRVLLDGWPWHIPFANLSDIKGGAATLRLLVDLLRDGTLRFIPAPEDVWKRALHGPDSVLPHVMSAAKLPPLPRTIQPLRFSLDRFSDLTTPRGYRPPVSRDKPPPLAAPRRLPAPAEEHVLHPDNLELVLTAPIRQSSSHATGPRPQRCDTNKARHRPVSNPEGKPMRARKIGVLTSSFVLDRSAGPGTSTALAPWTKVMKPLSEHRLPLLINDNLGGYDAPDRDESEVEDIESDFSEDECEGGHQAKRRRIL
;
A
#
# COMPACT_ATOMS: atom_id res chain seq x y z
N MET A 1 39.09 -23.38 -44.23
CA MET A 1 37.71 -23.22 -44.72
C MET A 1 36.93 -22.47 -43.65
N SER A 2 36.65 -21.18 -43.88
CA SER A 2 36.04 -20.30 -42.87
C SER A 2 34.53 -20.23 -43.11
N VAL A 3 33.75 -20.76 -42.18
CA VAL A 3 32.29 -20.80 -42.25
C VAL A 3 31.76 -19.48 -41.70
N VAL A 4 31.53 -18.50 -42.58
CA VAL A 4 30.92 -17.22 -42.20
C VAL A 4 29.41 -17.43 -42.09
N SER A 5 28.92 -17.53 -40.86
CA SER A 5 27.49 -17.57 -40.56
C SER A 5 26.84 -16.22 -40.91
N LYS A 6 26.17 -16.17 -42.06
CA LYS A 6 25.25 -15.08 -42.44
C LYS A 6 24.04 -15.12 -41.52
N LEU A 7 24.06 -14.35 -40.43
CA LEU A 7 22.86 -14.03 -39.68
C LEU A 7 21.99 -13.11 -40.55
N PRO A 8 20.73 -13.49 -40.86
CA PRO A 8 19.84 -12.64 -41.62
C PRO A 8 19.51 -11.38 -40.81
N PHE A 9 19.73 -10.22 -41.42
CA PHE A 9 19.31 -8.94 -40.88
C PHE A 9 17.79 -8.87 -40.90
N ILE A 10 17.16 -8.90 -39.73
CA ILE A 10 15.71 -8.72 -39.60
C ILE A 10 15.47 -7.20 -39.52
N PRO A 11 14.82 -6.58 -40.53
CA PRO A 11 14.57 -5.16 -40.52
C PRO A 11 13.57 -4.78 -39.43
N PHE A 12 13.87 -3.73 -38.67
CA PHE A 12 12.98 -3.16 -37.67
C PHE A 12 11.82 -2.43 -38.34
N THR A 13 10.76 -3.14 -38.72
CA THR A 13 9.52 -2.53 -39.22
C THR A 13 8.63 -2.08 -38.06
N LYS A 14 8.00 -0.89 -38.17
CA LYS A 14 7.06 -0.34 -37.17
C LYS A 14 5.89 -1.29 -36.85
N SER A 15 5.50 -2.16 -37.78
CA SER A 15 4.43 -3.15 -37.57
C SER A 15 4.77 -4.23 -36.55
N ASN A 16 6.05 -4.57 -36.35
CA ASN A 16 6.47 -5.56 -35.35
C ASN A 16 6.38 -5.04 -33.90
N TYR A 17 6.20 -3.74 -33.71
CA TYR A 17 6.01 -3.14 -32.38
C TYR A 17 4.54 -2.99 -31.98
N ALA A 18 3.58 -3.13 -32.91
CA ALA A 18 2.16 -3.08 -32.58
C ALA A 18 1.76 -4.25 -31.66
N ASP A 19 2.34 -5.43 -31.87
CA ASP A 19 2.09 -6.62 -31.05
C ASP A 19 2.88 -6.65 -29.73
N LEU A 20 3.96 -5.85 -29.61
CA LEU A 20 4.75 -5.75 -28.38
C LEU A 20 4.16 -4.80 -27.35
N GLN A 21 3.12 -4.03 -27.69
CA GLN A 21 2.51 -3.05 -26.77
C GLN A 21 1.40 -3.60 -25.89
N GLN A 22 0.87 -4.79 -26.16
CA GLN A 22 0.18 -5.54 -25.13
C GLN A 22 1.24 -6.16 -24.23
N SER A 23 1.75 -5.34 -23.31
CA SER A 23 2.36 -5.81 -22.06
C SER A 23 1.40 -6.84 -21.47
N VAL A 24 1.62 -8.12 -21.78
CA VAL A 24 0.87 -9.24 -21.24
C VAL A 24 1.20 -9.23 -19.75
N TYR A 25 0.38 -8.54 -18.98
CA TYR A 25 0.51 -8.50 -17.54
C TYR A 25 0.48 -9.95 -17.06
N HIS A 26 1.62 -10.41 -16.52
CA HIS A 26 1.79 -11.81 -16.15
C HIS A 26 0.91 -12.24 -14.95
N SER A 27 0.20 -11.29 -14.34
CA SER A 27 -0.74 -11.51 -13.25
C SER A 27 -1.97 -10.61 -13.40
N ASP A 28 -3.16 -11.15 -13.13
CA ASP A 28 -4.40 -10.38 -13.01
C ASP A 28 -4.24 -9.14 -12.13
N ARG A 29 -3.45 -9.27 -11.06
CA ARG A 29 -3.13 -8.17 -10.15
C ARG A 29 -2.43 -7.00 -10.86
N ASP A 30 -1.48 -7.30 -11.74
CA ASP A 30 -0.74 -6.27 -12.47
C ASP A 30 -1.63 -5.64 -13.57
N SER A 31 -2.53 -6.43 -14.17
CA SER A 31 -3.54 -5.94 -15.12
C SER A 31 -4.46 -4.91 -14.45
N TYR A 32 -5.08 -5.27 -13.31
CA TYR A 32 -5.92 -4.34 -12.56
C TYR A 32 -5.15 -3.12 -12.05
N ARG A 33 -3.86 -3.28 -11.71
CA ARG A 33 -3.02 -2.13 -11.32
C ARG A 33 -2.80 -1.17 -12.49
N GLY A 34 -2.52 -1.70 -13.68
CA GLY A 34 -2.36 -0.91 -14.90
C GLY A 34 -3.64 -0.15 -15.24
N GLU A 35 -4.77 -0.87 -15.23
CA GLU A 35 -6.10 -0.30 -15.48
C GLU A 35 -6.44 0.80 -14.47
N LEU A 36 -6.26 0.55 -13.16
CA LEU A 36 -6.59 1.53 -12.13
C LEU A 36 -5.71 2.79 -12.23
N ARG A 37 -4.42 2.66 -12.58
CA ARG A 37 -3.55 3.82 -12.81
C ARG A 37 -4.01 4.62 -14.02
N HIS A 38 -4.28 3.95 -15.13
CA HIS A 38 -4.71 4.61 -16.35
C HIS A 38 -6.05 5.32 -16.15
N GLY A 39 -7.02 4.64 -15.54
CA GLY A 39 -8.34 5.20 -15.25
C GLY A 39 -8.30 6.37 -14.27
N LEU A 40 -7.56 6.26 -13.15
CA LEU A 40 -7.43 7.36 -12.20
C LEU A 40 -6.72 8.58 -12.80
N ASN A 41 -5.66 8.37 -13.58
CA ASN A 41 -4.96 9.46 -14.25
C ASN A 41 -5.86 10.12 -15.31
N GLY A 42 -6.58 9.33 -16.11
CA GLY A 42 -7.55 9.83 -17.08
C GLY A 42 -8.63 10.69 -16.43
N ARG A 43 -9.25 10.22 -15.35
CA ARG A 43 -10.24 11.01 -14.59
C ARG A 43 -9.66 12.28 -13.97
N LEU A 44 -8.41 12.24 -13.50
CA LEU A 44 -7.74 13.43 -12.97
C LEU A 44 -7.47 14.45 -14.08
N THR A 45 -6.99 14.02 -15.24
CA THR A 45 -6.80 14.87 -16.42
C THR A 45 -8.12 15.46 -16.90
N GLU A 46 -9.18 14.67 -17.00
CA GLU A 46 -10.53 15.14 -17.35
C GLU A 46 -11.03 16.24 -16.39
N THR A 47 -10.80 16.07 -15.09
CA THR A 47 -11.28 17.01 -14.07
C THR A 47 -10.45 18.29 -14.02
N THR A 48 -9.15 18.20 -14.27
CA THR A 48 -8.21 19.34 -14.12
C THR A 48 -7.88 20.03 -15.43
N GLY A 49 -8.09 19.38 -16.57
CA GLY A 49 -7.65 19.84 -17.89
C GLY A 49 -6.14 19.75 -18.13
N ILE A 50 -5.36 19.18 -17.20
CA ILE A 50 -3.90 19.09 -17.29
C ILE A 50 -3.52 17.72 -17.87
N ALA A 51 -2.94 17.73 -19.07
CA ALA A 51 -2.41 16.54 -19.71
C ALA A 51 -1.25 15.94 -18.90
N ASP A 52 -1.09 14.61 -19.00
CA ASP A 52 0.01 13.83 -18.40
C ASP A 52 0.14 13.89 -16.87
N ILE A 53 -0.85 14.43 -16.17
CA ILE A 53 -0.84 14.41 -14.71
C ILE A 53 -1.07 13.00 -14.18
N GLN A 54 -0.23 12.59 -13.23
CA GLN A 54 -0.34 11.31 -12.56
C GLN A 54 -0.74 11.48 -11.10
N VAL A 55 -1.59 10.58 -10.61
CA VAL A 55 -1.97 10.56 -9.19
C VAL A 55 -0.76 10.17 -8.34
N PRO A 56 -0.26 11.05 -7.45
CA PRO A 56 0.79 10.69 -6.52
C PRO A 56 0.21 9.86 -5.37
N TYR A 57 0.85 8.73 -5.05
CA TYR A 57 0.46 7.85 -3.94
C TYR A 57 1.19 8.14 -2.62
N SER A 58 2.17 9.07 -2.62
CA SER A 58 2.74 9.59 -1.38
C SER A 58 1.73 10.54 -0.73
N LYS A 59 1.57 10.41 0.58
CA LYS A 59 0.65 11.21 1.38
C LYS A 59 0.90 12.72 1.23
N GLU A 60 2.16 13.15 1.34
CA GLU A 60 2.50 14.58 1.23
C GLU A 60 2.29 15.10 -0.19
N LYS A 61 2.67 14.31 -1.20
CA LYS A 61 2.49 14.70 -2.61
C LYS A 61 1.02 14.75 -3.00
N TYR A 62 0.21 13.80 -2.53
CA TYR A 62 -1.23 13.81 -2.75
C TYR A 62 -1.88 15.06 -2.14
N ALA A 63 -1.63 15.31 -0.86
CA ALA A 63 -2.19 16.48 -0.17
C ALA A 63 -1.76 17.80 -0.82
N ARG A 64 -0.47 17.95 -1.16
CA ARG A 64 0.04 19.20 -1.76
C ARG A 64 -0.38 19.37 -3.22
N THR A 65 -0.16 18.37 -4.06
CA THR A 65 -0.39 18.52 -5.50
C THR A 65 -1.88 18.40 -5.84
N VAL A 66 -2.54 17.34 -5.37
CA VAL A 66 -3.92 17.04 -5.78
C VAL A 66 -4.91 17.93 -5.00
N VAL A 67 -4.80 17.95 -3.68
CA VAL A 67 -5.79 18.65 -2.85
C VAL A 67 -5.51 20.15 -2.77
N TRP A 68 -4.28 20.57 -2.47
CA TRP A 68 -3.95 21.99 -2.30
C TRP A 68 -3.79 22.75 -3.62
N CYS A 69 -2.91 22.28 -4.53
CA CYS A 69 -2.65 23.01 -5.78
C CYS A 69 -3.82 22.90 -6.77
N LEU A 70 -4.33 21.68 -7.00
CA LEU A 70 -5.36 21.44 -8.02
C LEU A 70 -6.78 21.57 -7.50
N ARG A 71 -6.96 21.72 -6.18
CA ARG A 71 -8.27 21.87 -5.52
C ARG A 71 -9.25 20.76 -5.88
N VAL A 72 -8.75 19.52 -6.01
CA VAL A 72 -9.56 18.33 -6.26
C VAL A 72 -9.31 17.26 -5.19
N LEU A 73 -10.33 16.46 -4.89
CA LEU A 73 -10.31 15.39 -3.89
C LEU A 73 -10.82 14.10 -4.52
N LEU A 74 -10.20 12.96 -4.19
CA LEU A 74 -10.68 11.64 -4.62
C LEU A 74 -11.76 11.14 -3.66
N ASP A 75 -13.00 11.13 -4.12
CA ASP A 75 -14.17 10.65 -3.37
C ASP A 75 -14.50 9.18 -3.70
N GLY A 76 -15.21 8.51 -2.79
CA GLY A 76 -15.65 7.12 -2.96
C GLY A 76 -14.59 6.06 -2.66
N TRP A 77 -13.45 6.43 -2.09
CA TRP A 77 -12.39 5.48 -1.74
C TRP A 77 -12.79 4.63 -0.52
N PRO A 78 -12.75 3.30 -0.56
CA PRO A 78 -13.15 2.47 0.59
C PRO A 78 -12.31 2.73 1.85
N TRP A 79 -12.96 3.01 2.97
CA TRP A 79 -12.30 3.39 4.24
C TRP A 79 -11.35 2.31 4.79
N HIS A 80 -11.62 1.03 4.51
CA HIS A 80 -10.83 -0.10 4.98
C HIS A 80 -9.59 -0.38 4.09
N ILE A 81 -9.49 0.26 2.92
CA ILE A 81 -8.35 0.12 2.02
C ILE A 81 -7.46 1.35 2.21
N PRO A 82 -6.22 1.21 2.73
CA PRO A 82 -5.34 2.35 2.90
C PRO A 82 -4.98 2.97 1.56
N PHE A 83 -4.98 4.30 1.50
CA PHE A 83 -4.48 5.03 0.32
C PHE A 83 -2.94 4.95 0.31
N ALA A 84 -2.42 4.07 -0.53
CA ALA A 84 -0.99 3.80 -0.68
C ALA A 84 -0.71 3.42 -2.14
N ASN A 85 0.56 3.22 -2.49
CA ASN A 85 0.93 2.70 -3.79
C ASN A 85 0.22 1.36 -4.03
N LEU A 86 -0.37 1.16 -5.21
CA LEU A 86 -1.17 -0.01 -5.54
C LEU A 86 -0.42 -1.35 -5.39
N SER A 87 0.91 -1.33 -5.48
CA SER A 87 1.75 -2.49 -5.20
C SER A 87 1.77 -2.88 -3.72
N ASP A 88 1.58 -1.91 -2.82
CA ASP A 88 1.68 -2.09 -1.36
C ASP A 88 0.33 -2.44 -0.73
N ILE A 89 -0.78 -2.22 -1.45
CA ILE A 89 -2.14 -2.57 -1.01
C ILE A 89 -2.24 -4.09 -0.77
N LYS A 90 -2.76 -4.45 0.41
CA LYS A 90 -2.97 -5.84 0.83
C LYS A 90 -4.31 -6.38 0.31
N GLY A 91 -4.46 -7.71 0.30
CA GLY A 91 -5.66 -8.41 -0.15
C GLY A 91 -5.63 -8.93 -1.60
N GLY A 92 -4.50 -8.77 -2.30
CA GLY A 92 -4.27 -9.43 -3.60
C GLY A 92 -5.02 -8.75 -4.76
N ALA A 93 -5.38 -9.54 -5.77
CA ALA A 93 -6.08 -9.04 -6.95
C ALA A 93 -7.54 -8.62 -6.65
N ALA A 94 -8.19 -9.25 -5.66
CA ALA A 94 -9.58 -8.97 -5.31
C ALA A 94 -9.79 -7.51 -4.85
N THR A 95 -8.90 -6.99 -4.01
CA THR A 95 -8.95 -5.59 -3.56
C THR A 95 -8.79 -4.61 -4.73
N LEU A 96 -7.90 -4.90 -5.68
CA LEU A 96 -7.69 -4.03 -6.84
C LEU A 96 -8.88 -4.10 -7.81
N ARG A 97 -9.45 -5.29 -8.01
CA ARG A 97 -10.67 -5.48 -8.81
C ARG A 97 -11.82 -4.64 -8.25
N LEU A 98 -12.05 -4.68 -6.93
CA LEU A 98 -13.05 -3.82 -6.29
C LEU A 98 -12.84 -2.34 -6.58
N LEU A 99 -11.59 -1.85 -6.53
CA LEU A 99 -11.30 -0.45 -6.85
C LEU A 99 -11.55 -0.12 -8.32
N VAL A 100 -11.28 -1.05 -9.23
CA VAL A 100 -11.60 -0.90 -10.67
C VAL A 100 -13.11 -0.87 -10.88
N ASP A 101 -13.86 -1.77 -10.24
CA ASP A 101 -15.32 -1.81 -10.32
C ASP A 101 -15.91 -0.47 -9.81
N LEU A 102 -15.47 0.02 -8.64
CA LEU A 102 -15.90 1.32 -8.10
C LEU A 102 -15.55 2.51 -9.02
N LEU A 103 -14.44 2.43 -9.75
CA LEU A 103 -14.03 3.44 -10.72
C LEU A 103 -14.91 3.40 -11.98
N ARG A 104 -15.22 2.20 -12.49
CA ARG A 104 -16.11 2.00 -13.64
C ARG A 104 -17.54 2.44 -13.32
N ASP A 105 -18.01 2.16 -12.11
CA ASP A 105 -19.31 2.56 -11.60
C ASP A 105 -19.42 4.09 -11.36
N GLY A 106 -18.30 4.83 -11.42
CA GLY A 106 -18.25 6.27 -11.14
C GLY A 106 -18.40 6.63 -9.66
N THR A 107 -18.38 5.63 -8.77
CA THR A 107 -18.33 5.83 -7.32
C THR A 107 -17.00 6.45 -6.92
N LEU A 108 -15.91 5.93 -7.48
CA LEU A 108 -14.56 6.48 -7.31
C LEU A 108 -14.34 7.61 -8.33
N ARG A 109 -14.35 8.86 -7.88
CA ARG A 109 -14.22 10.03 -8.79
C ARG A 109 -13.52 11.21 -8.12
N PHE A 110 -12.96 12.08 -8.93
CA PHE A 110 -12.44 13.36 -8.44
C PHE A 110 -13.57 14.39 -8.34
N ILE A 111 -13.65 15.08 -7.22
CA ILE A 111 -14.59 16.17 -6.96
C ILE A 111 -13.83 17.44 -6.57
N PRO A 112 -14.40 18.64 -6.76
CA PRO A 112 -13.82 19.87 -6.21
C PRO A 112 -13.62 19.75 -4.69
N ALA A 113 -12.43 20.08 -4.22
CA ALA A 113 -12.09 19.99 -2.80
C ALA A 113 -12.79 21.12 -2.02
N PRO A 114 -13.56 20.80 -0.97
CA PRO A 114 -14.13 21.81 -0.08
C PRO A 114 -13.06 22.70 0.56
N GLU A 115 -13.42 23.94 0.89
CA GLU A 115 -12.45 24.94 1.34
C GLU A 115 -11.72 24.57 2.63
N ASP A 116 -12.45 23.97 3.57
CA ASP A 116 -11.93 23.44 4.81
C ASP A 116 -10.98 22.25 4.61
N VAL A 117 -11.20 21.43 3.57
CA VAL A 117 -10.36 20.28 3.25
C VAL A 117 -9.03 20.73 2.66
N TRP A 118 -9.03 21.61 1.65
CA TRP A 118 -7.75 22.01 1.05
C TRP A 118 -6.92 22.88 1.99
N LYS A 119 -7.50 23.76 2.82
CA LYS A 119 -6.75 24.47 3.89
C LYS A 119 -6.07 23.50 4.87
N ARG A 120 -6.72 22.39 5.23
CA ARG A 120 -6.13 21.36 6.08
C ARG A 120 -5.00 20.59 5.40
N ALA A 121 -5.03 20.43 4.08
CA ALA A 121 -4.02 19.67 3.34
C ALA A 121 -2.60 20.24 3.52
N LEU A 122 -2.46 21.55 3.73
CA LEU A 122 -1.18 22.21 3.97
C LEU A 122 -0.58 21.85 5.34
N HIS A 123 -1.42 21.75 6.37
CA HIS A 123 -1.00 21.57 7.76
C HIS A 123 -1.03 20.10 8.23
N GLY A 124 -1.89 19.27 7.64
CA GLY A 124 -2.12 17.88 8.05
C GLY A 124 -2.40 16.97 6.86
N PRO A 125 -1.38 16.56 6.09
CA PRO A 125 -1.57 15.77 4.87
C PRO A 125 -2.27 14.42 5.13
N ASP A 126 -2.08 13.83 6.32
CA ASP A 126 -2.76 12.59 6.71
C ASP A 126 -4.28 12.75 6.85
N SER A 127 -4.77 13.94 7.21
CA SER A 127 -6.20 14.19 7.46
C SER A 127 -7.03 14.23 6.18
N VAL A 128 -6.40 14.47 5.03
CA VAL A 128 -7.04 14.63 3.72
C VAL A 128 -6.89 13.39 2.84
N LEU A 129 -6.37 12.28 3.38
CA LEU A 129 -6.23 11.04 2.61
C LEU A 129 -7.61 10.44 2.30
N PRO A 130 -7.82 9.88 1.09
CA PRO A 130 -9.14 9.39 0.66
C PRO A 130 -9.81 8.41 1.62
N HIS A 131 -9.04 7.44 2.15
CA HIS A 131 -9.55 6.47 3.13
C HIS A 131 -9.92 7.10 4.48
N VAL A 132 -9.19 8.14 4.93
CA VAL A 132 -9.46 8.87 6.18
C VAL A 132 -10.71 9.73 6.02
N MET A 133 -10.84 10.43 4.89
CA MET A 133 -12.03 11.20 4.56
C MET A 133 -13.27 10.31 4.47
N SER A 134 -13.12 9.12 3.88
CA SER A 134 -14.21 8.15 3.79
C SER A 134 -14.59 7.56 5.14
N ALA A 135 -13.61 7.32 6.02
CA ALA A 135 -13.87 6.93 7.40
C ALA A 135 -14.60 8.02 8.20
N ALA A 136 -14.29 9.30 7.95
CA ALA A 136 -14.97 10.43 8.59
C ALA A 136 -16.40 10.65 8.06
N LYS A 137 -16.67 10.30 6.80
CA LYS A 137 -18.02 10.33 6.20
C LYS A 137 -18.92 9.20 6.65
N LEU A 138 -18.37 8.14 7.25
CA LEU A 138 -19.22 7.11 7.84
C LEU A 138 -20.12 7.77 8.88
N PRO A 139 -21.43 7.44 8.91
CA PRO A 139 -22.27 7.85 10.04
C PRO A 139 -21.49 7.46 11.29
N PRO A 140 -21.33 8.36 12.28
CA PRO A 140 -20.51 8.11 13.44
C PRO A 140 -20.90 6.72 13.95
N LEU A 141 -19.97 5.75 13.82
CA LEU A 141 -20.18 4.42 14.40
C LEU A 141 -20.71 4.72 15.79
N PRO A 142 -21.92 4.27 16.15
CA PRO A 142 -22.57 4.71 17.38
C PRO A 142 -21.52 4.56 18.47
N ARG A 143 -20.95 5.69 18.92
CA ARG A 143 -19.81 5.66 19.86
C ARG A 143 -20.29 5.10 21.19
N THR A 144 -21.60 5.08 21.38
CA THR A 144 -22.36 4.07 22.08
C THR A 144 -22.42 2.76 21.28
N ILE A 145 -21.34 1.97 21.33
CA ILE A 145 -21.59 0.64 21.88
C ILE A 145 -22.11 1.03 23.27
N GLN A 146 -23.45 1.09 23.44
CA GLN A 146 -23.99 1.06 24.79
C GLN A 146 -23.19 -0.05 25.44
N PRO A 147 -22.41 0.20 26.50
CA PRO A 147 -21.58 -0.82 27.11
C PRO A 147 -22.51 -2.00 27.20
N LEU A 148 -22.22 -3.03 26.39
CA LEU A 148 -23.13 -4.17 26.25
C LEU A 148 -23.38 -4.50 27.70
N ARG A 149 -24.61 -4.28 28.18
CA ARG A 149 -24.93 -4.63 29.55
C ARG A 149 -24.96 -6.14 29.46
N PHE A 150 -23.76 -6.72 29.49
CA PHE A 150 -23.56 -8.08 29.88
C PHE A 150 -24.20 -8.09 31.25
N SER A 151 -25.45 -8.57 31.31
CA SER A 151 -26.01 -8.95 32.58
C SER A 151 -24.96 -9.85 33.22
N LEU A 152 -24.68 -9.60 34.49
CA LEU A 152 -23.71 -10.41 35.23
C LEU A 152 -24.09 -11.91 35.13
N ASP A 153 -25.39 -12.19 34.93
CA ASP A 153 -25.96 -13.51 34.63
C ASP A 153 -25.37 -14.19 33.40
N ARG A 154 -24.93 -13.46 32.35
CA ARG A 154 -24.30 -14.12 31.19
C ARG A 154 -22.95 -14.74 31.53
N PHE A 155 -22.31 -14.27 32.60
CA PHE A 155 -21.03 -14.79 33.08
C PHE A 155 -21.18 -15.72 34.28
N SER A 156 -22.40 -16.04 34.72
CA SER A 156 -22.62 -17.00 35.81
C SER A 156 -22.01 -18.36 35.47
N ASP A 157 -22.02 -18.76 34.20
CA ASP A 157 -21.45 -20.02 33.73
C ASP A 157 -19.92 -20.09 33.90
N LEU A 158 -19.24 -18.95 33.87
CA LEU A 158 -17.79 -18.86 34.06
C LEU A 158 -17.38 -18.70 35.52
N THR A 159 -18.26 -18.19 36.37
CA THR A 159 -18.01 -18.04 37.80
C THR A 159 -18.54 -19.21 38.63
N THR A 160 -19.39 -20.09 38.07
CA THR A 160 -19.72 -21.34 38.73
C THR A 160 -18.45 -22.19 38.93
N PRO A 161 -18.03 -22.45 40.18
CA PRO A 161 -16.92 -23.35 40.43
C PRO A 161 -17.24 -24.71 39.80
N ARG A 162 -16.32 -25.21 38.98
CA ARG A 162 -16.39 -26.44 38.19
C ARG A 162 -16.36 -27.71 39.06
N GLY A 163 -17.17 -27.76 40.12
CA GLY A 163 -17.03 -28.71 41.22
C GLY A 163 -18.28 -29.50 41.60
N TYR A 164 -19.49 -29.10 41.17
CA TYR A 164 -20.70 -29.87 41.49
C TYR A 164 -21.49 -30.17 40.22
N ARG A 165 -21.07 -31.24 39.55
CA ARG A 165 -21.96 -31.97 38.64
C ARG A 165 -22.87 -32.82 39.53
N PRO A 166 -24.19 -32.55 39.61
CA PRO A 166 -25.10 -33.48 40.26
C PRO A 166 -25.02 -34.84 39.55
N PRO A 167 -25.15 -35.96 40.28
CA PRO A 167 -25.18 -37.28 39.68
C PRO A 167 -26.31 -37.31 38.64
N VAL A 168 -25.92 -37.51 37.38
CA VAL A 168 -26.85 -37.73 36.28
C VAL A 168 -27.66 -38.97 36.63
N SER A 169 -28.94 -38.76 36.96
CA SER A 169 -29.90 -39.86 37.10
C SER A 169 -29.90 -40.66 35.81
N ARG A 170 -29.58 -41.94 35.95
CA ARG A 170 -29.19 -42.86 34.87
C ARG A 170 -30.40 -43.59 34.25
N ASP A 171 -31.61 -43.06 34.46
CA ASP A 171 -32.85 -43.77 34.10
C ASP A 171 -33.59 -43.19 32.89
N LYS A 172 -32.94 -42.34 32.08
CA LYS A 172 -33.51 -41.96 30.78
C LYS A 172 -32.96 -42.89 29.69
N PRO A 173 -33.79 -43.78 29.10
CA PRO A 173 -33.36 -44.59 27.97
C PRO A 173 -32.90 -43.66 26.82
N PRO A 174 -31.78 -44.00 26.16
CA PRO A 174 -31.25 -43.18 25.07
C PRO A 174 -32.32 -43.04 23.98
N PRO A 175 -32.57 -41.82 23.46
CA PRO A 175 -33.40 -41.69 22.27
C PRO A 175 -32.76 -42.53 21.17
N LEU A 176 -33.55 -43.46 20.62
CA LEU A 176 -33.19 -44.30 19.47
C LEU A 176 -32.45 -43.45 18.46
N ALA A 177 -31.15 -43.75 18.31
CA ALA A 177 -30.25 -43.02 17.44
C ALA A 177 -30.86 -43.01 16.03
N ALA A 178 -31.27 -41.82 15.58
CA ALA A 178 -31.65 -41.63 14.19
C ALA A 178 -30.49 -42.16 13.31
N PRO A 179 -30.79 -42.95 12.27
CA PRO A 179 -29.76 -43.53 11.41
C PRO A 179 -28.84 -42.41 10.92
N ARG A 180 -27.55 -42.54 11.25
CA ARG A 180 -26.50 -41.64 10.75
C ARG A 180 -26.59 -41.66 9.23
N ARG A 181 -27.19 -40.61 8.65
CA ARG A 181 -27.16 -40.37 7.22
C ARG A 181 -25.69 -40.25 6.84
N LEU A 182 -25.19 -41.25 6.13
CA LEU A 182 -23.87 -41.19 5.52
C LEU A 182 -23.85 -39.93 4.65
N PRO A 183 -22.81 -39.08 4.75
CA PRO A 183 -22.69 -37.90 3.91
C PRO A 183 -22.71 -38.37 2.45
N ALA A 184 -23.57 -37.74 1.65
CA ALA A 184 -23.65 -38.01 0.22
C ALA A 184 -22.24 -37.84 -0.41
N PRO A 185 -21.83 -38.72 -1.33
CA PRO A 185 -20.56 -38.58 -2.01
C PRO A 185 -20.53 -37.23 -2.74
N ALA A 186 -19.44 -36.50 -2.60
CA ALA A 186 -19.27 -35.22 -3.29
C ALA A 186 -19.06 -35.48 -4.79
N GLU A 187 -19.88 -34.84 -5.62
CA GLU A 187 -19.83 -34.92 -7.08
C GLU A 187 -19.28 -33.60 -7.64
N GLU A 188 -18.47 -33.68 -8.69
CA GLU A 188 -17.98 -32.52 -9.43
C GLU A 188 -18.90 -32.30 -10.64
N HIS A 189 -19.43 -31.08 -10.75
CA HIS A 189 -20.35 -30.68 -11.81
C HIS A 189 -19.63 -29.72 -12.76
N VAL A 190 -19.39 -30.15 -13.98
CA VAL A 190 -18.85 -29.29 -15.05
C VAL A 190 -20.02 -28.73 -15.85
N LEU A 191 -20.19 -27.40 -15.79
CA LEU A 191 -21.23 -26.68 -16.53
C LEU A 191 -20.66 -26.11 -17.82
N HIS A 192 -21.45 -26.12 -18.89
CA HIS A 192 -21.09 -25.48 -20.15
C HIS A 192 -21.04 -23.95 -19.98
N PRO A 193 -20.04 -23.24 -20.53
CA PRO A 193 -19.85 -21.80 -20.26
C PRO A 193 -21.00 -20.92 -20.75
N ASP A 194 -21.66 -21.32 -21.85
CA ASP A 194 -22.62 -20.43 -22.52
C ASP A 194 -24.08 -20.60 -22.05
N ASN A 195 -24.46 -21.80 -21.60
CA ASN A 195 -25.85 -22.11 -21.25
C ASN A 195 -26.00 -22.73 -19.85
N LEU A 196 -24.90 -22.93 -19.11
CA LEU A 196 -24.86 -23.55 -17.78
C LEU A 196 -25.47 -24.96 -17.71
N GLU A 197 -25.65 -25.63 -18.85
CA GLU A 197 -26.12 -27.01 -18.85
C GLU A 197 -25.04 -27.94 -18.30
N LEU A 198 -25.46 -28.97 -17.58
CA LEU A 198 -24.59 -29.96 -16.95
C LEU A 198 -23.97 -30.84 -18.03
N VAL A 199 -22.70 -30.63 -18.34
CA VAL A 199 -21.98 -31.39 -19.38
C VAL A 199 -21.45 -32.70 -18.83
N LEU A 200 -20.96 -32.67 -17.59
CA LEU A 200 -20.32 -33.84 -16.99
C LEU A 200 -20.55 -33.85 -15.47
N THR A 201 -20.96 -35.00 -14.97
CA THR A 201 -20.96 -35.33 -13.54
C THR A 201 -19.97 -36.46 -13.33
N ALA A 202 -18.86 -36.15 -12.66
CA ALA A 202 -17.89 -37.15 -12.27
C ALA A 202 -17.91 -37.27 -10.74
N PRO A 203 -17.98 -38.48 -10.18
CA PRO A 203 -17.72 -38.65 -8.75
C PRO A 203 -16.30 -38.17 -8.48
N ILE A 204 -16.11 -37.32 -7.47
CA ILE A 204 -14.79 -36.84 -7.08
C ILE A 204 -13.99 -38.07 -6.65
N ARG A 205 -13.19 -38.61 -7.57
CA ARG A 205 -12.30 -39.71 -7.25
C ARG A 205 -11.35 -39.16 -6.20
N GLN A 206 -11.32 -39.79 -5.03
CA GLN A 206 -10.35 -39.54 -3.96
C GLN A 206 -8.88 -39.78 -4.37
N SER A 207 -8.62 -39.99 -5.67
CA SER A 207 -7.32 -40.22 -6.27
C SER A 207 -6.71 -38.93 -6.84
N SER A 208 -6.60 -37.86 -6.06
CA SER A 208 -5.61 -36.80 -6.33
C SER A 208 -5.21 -36.01 -5.09
N SER A 209 -5.11 -36.66 -3.93
CA SER A 209 -4.04 -36.22 -3.02
C SER A 209 -2.73 -36.51 -3.74
N HIS A 210 -2.24 -35.55 -4.54
CA HIS A 210 -0.81 -35.41 -4.71
C HIS A 210 -0.27 -35.38 -3.30
N ALA A 211 0.28 -36.51 -2.86
CA ALA A 211 1.00 -36.59 -1.62
C ALA A 211 1.92 -35.38 -1.65
N THR A 212 1.70 -34.47 -0.71
CA THR A 212 2.59 -33.35 -0.47
C THR A 212 3.84 -34.00 0.10
N GLY A 213 4.61 -34.65 -0.77
CA GLY A 213 5.93 -35.12 -0.45
C GLY A 213 6.66 -33.91 0.11
N PRO A 214 7.38 -34.06 1.23
CA PRO A 214 8.12 -32.95 1.82
C PRO A 214 8.95 -32.33 0.70
N ARG A 215 8.64 -31.08 0.33
CA ARG A 215 9.45 -30.33 -0.63
C ARG A 215 10.88 -30.41 -0.08
N PRO A 216 11.85 -30.97 -0.83
CA PRO A 216 13.22 -31.05 -0.36
C PRO A 216 13.65 -29.63 -0.02
N GLN A 217 13.76 -29.34 1.27
CA GLN A 217 14.27 -28.06 1.72
C GLN A 217 15.66 -27.94 1.12
N ARG A 218 15.90 -26.89 0.33
CA ARG A 218 17.17 -26.75 -0.38
C ARG A 218 18.29 -26.86 0.65
N CYS A 219 19.20 -27.82 0.43
CA CYS A 219 20.26 -28.18 1.37
C CYS A 219 21.33 -27.08 1.55
N ASP A 220 21.15 -25.93 0.89
CA ASP A 220 21.96 -24.71 1.02
C ASP A 220 21.32 -23.65 1.94
N THR A 221 20.08 -23.87 2.40
CA THR A 221 19.45 -23.00 3.39
C THR A 221 20.19 -23.19 4.72
N ASN A 222 20.94 -22.17 5.16
CA ASN A 222 21.87 -22.14 6.31
C ASN A 222 23.34 -22.52 6.04
N LYS A 223 23.75 -22.83 4.80
CA LYS A 223 25.18 -22.90 4.49
C LYS A 223 25.74 -21.50 4.26
N ALA A 224 26.86 -21.18 4.88
CA ALA A 224 27.60 -19.95 4.62
C ALA A 224 28.00 -19.93 3.14
N ARG A 225 27.37 -19.05 2.36
CA ARG A 225 27.71 -18.88 0.95
C ARG A 225 29.10 -18.25 0.88
N HIS A 226 30.03 -18.90 0.18
CA HIS A 226 31.35 -18.35 -0.09
C HIS A 226 31.21 -17.07 -0.92
N ARG A 227 31.23 -15.92 -0.27
CA ARG A 227 31.29 -14.62 -0.96
C ARG A 227 32.76 -14.36 -1.28
N PRO A 228 33.12 -14.04 -2.53
CA PRO A 228 34.49 -13.68 -2.86
C PRO A 228 34.95 -12.50 -1.99
N VAL A 229 36.07 -12.70 -1.30
CA VAL A 229 36.64 -11.75 -0.33
C VAL A 229 37.25 -10.55 -1.04
N SER A 230 37.70 -10.73 -2.27
CA SER A 230 38.17 -9.67 -3.16
C SER A 230 37.19 -9.49 -4.32
N ASN A 231 37.01 -8.24 -4.74
CA ASN A 231 36.37 -7.97 -6.01
C ASN A 231 37.32 -8.44 -7.13
N PRO A 232 36.91 -9.38 -8.00
CA PRO A 232 37.78 -9.89 -9.07
C PRO A 232 38.24 -8.80 -10.05
N GLU A 233 37.55 -7.65 -10.07
CA GLU A 233 37.90 -6.49 -10.91
C GLU A 233 38.88 -5.51 -10.24
N GLY A 234 39.43 -5.84 -9.06
CA GLY A 234 40.39 -4.98 -8.34
C GLY A 234 39.81 -3.65 -7.80
N LYS A 235 38.51 -3.40 -7.99
CA LYS A 235 37.86 -2.18 -7.50
C LYS A 235 37.69 -2.25 -5.98
N PRO A 236 37.81 -1.12 -5.26
CA PRO A 236 37.59 -1.08 -3.82
C PRO A 236 36.21 -1.63 -3.47
N MET A 237 36.15 -2.52 -2.47
CA MET A 237 34.87 -3.04 -1.98
C MET A 237 33.98 -1.88 -1.55
N ARG A 238 32.72 -1.87 -1.98
CA ARG A 238 31.74 -0.90 -1.49
C ARG A 238 31.74 -0.95 0.04
N ALA A 239 32.08 0.17 0.66
CA ALA A 239 32.02 0.31 2.11
C ALA A 239 30.63 -0.10 2.59
N ARG A 240 30.57 -0.96 3.61
CA ARG A 240 29.29 -1.35 4.21
C ARG A 240 28.63 -0.06 4.71
N LYS A 241 27.45 0.27 4.18
CA LYS A 241 26.63 1.34 4.75
C LYS A 241 26.32 0.94 6.19
N ILE A 242 26.88 1.67 7.15
CA ILE A 242 26.53 1.55 8.55
C ILE A 242 25.07 2.01 8.61
N GLY A 243 24.15 1.07 8.87
CA GLY A 243 22.73 1.39 9.05
C GLY A 243 22.54 2.34 10.23
N VAL A 244 21.37 2.97 10.30
CA VAL A 244 20.99 3.85 11.42
C VAL A 244 21.13 3.08 12.73
N LEU A 245 22.15 3.41 13.52
CA LEU A 245 22.34 2.89 14.87
C LEU A 245 21.33 3.58 15.78
N THR A 246 20.22 2.92 16.07
CA THR A 246 19.30 3.38 17.10
C THR A 246 20.02 3.30 18.45
N SER A 247 20.03 4.39 19.21
CA SER A 247 20.58 4.42 20.57
C SER A 247 19.94 3.33 21.43
N SER A 248 20.76 2.63 22.21
CA SER A 248 20.30 1.66 23.20
C SER A 248 19.55 2.41 24.31
N PHE A 249 18.22 2.37 24.28
CA PHE A 249 17.39 2.86 25.38
C PHE A 249 17.36 1.79 26.49
N VAL A 250 17.86 2.13 27.67
CA VAL A 250 17.64 1.37 28.90
C VAL A 250 16.36 1.93 29.53
N LEU A 251 15.30 1.14 29.57
CA LEU A 251 14.08 1.50 30.30
C LEU A 251 14.35 1.33 31.80
N ASP A 252 14.43 2.45 32.51
CA ASP A 252 14.46 2.45 33.97
C ASP A 252 13.19 1.77 34.49
N ARG A 253 13.40 0.61 35.11
CA ARG A 253 12.34 -0.21 35.69
C ARG A 253 11.84 0.50 36.95
N SER A 254 10.73 1.23 36.85
CA SER A 254 10.09 1.84 38.01
C SER A 254 9.76 0.76 39.05
N ALA A 255 10.41 0.84 40.21
CA ALA A 255 10.12 0.00 41.36
C ALA A 255 8.65 0.13 41.75
N GLY A 256 7.99 -1.02 41.93
CA GLY A 256 6.55 -1.09 42.21
C GLY A 256 6.16 -0.44 43.55
N PRO A 257 4.92 0.06 43.65
CA PRO A 257 4.44 0.75 44.84
C PRO A 257 4.13 -0.25 45.96
N GLY A 258 4.82 -0.08 47.10
CA GLY A 258 4.40 -0.62 48.38
C GLY A 258 3.08 0.01 48.81
N THR A 259 2.17 -0.83 49.27
CA THR A 259 0.94 -0.46 49.96
C THR A 259 1.26 0.36 51.20
N SER A 260 0.96 1.65 51.19
CA SER A 260 0.78 2.41 52.43
C SER A 260 -0.29 3.47 52.26
N THR A 261 -1.41 3.19 52.91
CA THR A 261 -2.58 4.03 53.13
C THR A 261 -2.20 5.23 53.99
N ALA A 262 -2.16 6.44 53.43
CA ALA A 262 -2.33 7.67 54.18
C ALA A 262 -2.82 8.80 53.27
N LEU A 263 -4.00 9.32 53.60
CA LEU A 263 -4.63 10.50 53.01
C LEU A 263 -3.78 11.75 53.30
N ALA A 264 -3.31 12.43 52.26
CA ALA A 264 -2.84 13.81 52.34
C ALA A 264 -3.19 14.57 51.05
N PRO A 265 -3.64 15.84 51.14
CA PRO A 265 -4.10 16.61 49.99
C PRO A 265 -2.89 17.22 49.26
N TRP A 266 -2.70 16.87 47.99
CA TRP A 266 -1.64 17.43 47.15
C TRP A 266 -2.20 18.51 46.23
N THR A 267 -2.13 19.76 46.67
CA THR A 267 -2.05 20.92 45.77
C THR A 267 -0.63 20.99 45.22
N LYS A 268 -0.35 20.27 44.12
CA LYS A 268 0.89 20.45 43.34
C LYS A 268 0.62 21.40 42.18
N VAL A 269 1.06 22.64 42.36
CA VAL A 269 1.24 23.63 41.30
C VAL A 269 2.22 23.05 40.29
N MET A 270 1.77 22.84 39.06
CA MET A 270 2.63 22.43 37.95
C MET A 270 3.53 23.59 37.55
N LYS A 271 4.85 23.34 37.54
CA LYS A 271 5.82 24.26 36.94
C LYS A 271 5.68 24.20 35.40
N PRO A 272 5.77 25.33 34.68
CA PRO A 272 5.75 25.34 33.22
C PRO A 272 7.04 24.73 32.65
N LEU A 273 6.88 23.84 31.68
CA LEU A 273 7.93 23.20 30.87
C LEU A 273 8.51 24.21 29.86
N SER A 274 9.49 25.03 30.26
CA SER A 274 10.12 26.00 29.33
C SER A 274 11.64 26.00 29.25
N GLU A 275 12.36 24.98 29.75
CA GLU A 275 13.85 25.08 29.83
C GLU A 275 14.67 23.96 29.20
N HIS A 276 14.08 23.05 28.42
CA HIS A 276 14.89 22.18 27.53
C HIS A 276 15.07 22.80 26.15
N ARG A 277 15.69 23.99 26.11
CA ARG A 277 16.31 24.54 24.90
C ARG A 277 17.67 23.87 24.73
N LEU A 278 17.74 22.91 23.81
CA LEU A 278 19.01 22.46 23.26
C LEU A 278 19.68 23.65 22.55
N PRO A 279 21.01 23.84 22.67
CA PRO A 279 21.72 24.86 21.90
C PRO A 279 21.60 24.53 20.42
N LEU A 280 20.82 25.33 19.70
CA LEU A 280 20.85 25.39 18.25
C LEU A 280 22.22 25.93 17.85
N LEU A 281 23.03 25.07 17.24
CA LEU A 281 24.16 25.50 16.41
C LEU A 281 23.60 26.30 15.24
N ILE A 282 23.59 27.62 15.39
CA ILE A 282 23.37 28.56 14.31
C ILE A 282 24.65 28.55 13.48
N ASN A 283 24.59 27.99 12.27
CA ASN A 283 25.65 28.13 11.28
C ASN A 283 25.37 29.41 10.48
N ASP A 284 26.01 30.52 10.88
CA ASP A 284 25.91 31.84 10.25
C ASP A 284 26.68 31.98 8.91
N ASN A 285 26.92 30.88 8.18
CA ASN A 285 27.68 30.89 6.92
C ASN A 285 26.84 30.44 5.73
N LEU A 286 25.76 31.16 5.44
CA LEU A 286 25.12 31.12 4.12
C LEU A 286 25.12 32.51 3.49
N GLY A 287 26.19 32.71 2.72
CA GLY A 287 26.27 33.51 1.49
C GLY A 287 25.30 34.68 1.36
N GLY A 288 25.85 35.88 1.49
CA GLY A 288 25.29 37.08 0.89
C GLY A 288 25.06 36.84 -0.60
N TYR A 289 23.79 36.95 -1.00
CA TYR A 289 23.43 37.29 -2.36
C TYR A 289 23.25 38.79 -2.38
N ASP A 290 24.25 39.49 -2.92
CA ASP A 290 24.08 40.85 -3.40
C ASP A 290 22.95 40.84 -4.43
N ALA A 291 21.87 41.57 -4.14
CA ALA A 291 20.87 41.89 -5.13
C ALA A 291 21.48 42.92 -6.08
N PRO A 292 21.67 42.63 -7.38
CA PRO A 292 22.03 43.66 -8.33
C PRO A 292 20.85 44.62 -8.48
N ASP A 293 21.21 45.89 -8.50
CA ASP A 293 20.33 47.03 -8.70
C ASP A 293 19.35 46.83 -9.85
N ARG A 294 18.15 47.29 -9.58
CA ARG A 294 17.01 47.32 -10.47
C ARG A 294 17.22 48.47 -11.46
N ASP A 295 17.86 48.18 -12.59
CA ASP A 295 17.83 49.09 -13.73
C ASP A 295 16.52 48.91 -14.50
N GLU A 296 15.73 49.97 -14.48
CA GLU A 296 14.59 50.15 -15.36
C GLU A 296 15.08 50.24 -16.81
N SER A 297 14.67 49.29 -17.63
CA SER A 297 14.71 49.42 -19.08
C SER A 297 13.37 48.99 -19.65
N GLU A 298 12.57 49.99 -20.00
CA GLU A 298 11.70 49.97 -21.17
C GLU A 298 12.48 49.35 -22.34
N VAL A 299 11.92 48.35 -23.04
CA VAL A 299 11.83 48.34 -24.50
C VAL A 299 11.10 47.08 -25.02
N GLU A 300 10.15 47.38 -25.89
CA GLU A 300 9.81 46.73 -27.16
C GLU A 300 9.04 45.39 -27.19
N ASP A 301 7.84 45.53 -27.75
CA ASP A 301 7.03 44.51 -28.39
C ASP A 301 7.86 43.68 -29.38
N ILE A 302 7.92 42.37 -29.17
CA ILE A 302 8.41 41.42 -30.17
C ILE A 302 7.25 40.49 -30.53
N GLU A 303 6.63 40.78 -31.67
CA GLU A 303 5.84 39.82 -32.44
C GLU A 303 6.71 38.59 -32.72
N SER A 304 6.41 37.46 -32.07
CA SER A 304 7.08 36.19 -32.33
C SER A 304 6.22 35.32 -33.23
N ASP A 305 6.60 35.36 -34.52
CA ASP A 305 6.20 34.45 -35.58
C ASP A 305 6.67 33.03 -35.24
N PHE A 306 5.74 32.08 -35.18
CA PHE A 306 6.02 30.67 -34.86
C PHE A 306 6.45 29.94 -36.15
N SER A 307 7.75 29.79 -36.35
CA SER A 307 8.32 28.85 -37.33
C SER A 307 8.52 27.47 -36.70
N GLU A 308 7.88 26.46 -37.29
CA GLU A 308 8.14 25.04 -37.04
C GLU A 308 9.57 24.71 -37.45
N ASP A 309 10.36 24.09 -36.57
CA ASP A 309 11.58 23.43 -37.03
C ASP A 309 11.96 22.19 -36.21
N GLU A 310 12.43 21.21 -36.95
CA GLU A 310 12.71 19.83 -36.57
C GLU A 310 13.85 19.74 -35.54
N CYS A 311 13.77 18.78 -34.61
CA CYS A 311 14.91 18.42 -33.76
C CYS A 311 15.17 16.92 -33.80
N GLU A 312 16.01 16.57 -34.77
CA GLU A 312 16.71 15.32 -34.95
C GLU A 312 17.91 15.19 -33.98
N GLY A 313 18.08 14.00 -33.41
CA GLY A 313 19.38 13.36 -33.14
C GLY A 313 20.42 14.04 -32.24
N GLY A 314 20.53 13.57 -30.98
CA GLY A 314 21.65 13.92 -30.08
C GLY A 314 22.20 12.73 -29.30
N HIS A 315 23.00 11.87 -29.94
CA HIS A 315 23.80 10.83 -29.28
C HIS A 315 24.92 11.44 -28.42
N GLN A 316 24.84 11.31 -27.09
CA GLN A 316 25.96 11.67 -26.22
C GLN A 316 26.91 10.48 -25.99
N ALA A 317 28.11 10.60 -26.57
CA ALA A 317 29.24 9.70 -26.39
C ALA A 317 29.91 9.91 -25.01
N LYS A 318 30.03 8.82 -24.24
CA LYS A 318 30.77 8.78 -22.97
C LYS A 318 32.28 8.72 -23.22
N ARG A 319 33.00 9.81 -22.89
CA ARG A 319 34.46 9.82 -22.79
C ARG A 319 34.91 9.02 -21.55
N ARG A 320 35.70 7.97 -21.78
CA ARG A 320 36.51 7.29 -20.75
C ARG A 320 37.77 8.13 -20.48
N ARG A 321 38.04 8.47 -19.22
CA ARG A 321 39.37 8.88 -18.77
C ARG A 321 40.19 7.63 -18.47
N ILE A 322 41.37 7.55 -19.06
CA ILE A 322 42.45 6.62 -18.72
C ILE A 322 43.30 7.33 -17.66
N LEU A 323 43.56 6.64 -16.56
CA LEU A 323 44.73 6.81 -15.70
C LEU A 323 45.44 5.44 -15.67
#